data_AF-A0A848ST37-F1
#
_entry.id   AF-A0A848ST37-F1
#
_cell.length_a   1.000
_cell.length_b   1.000
_cell.length_c   1.000
_cell.angle_alpha   90.00
_cell.angle_beta   90.00
_cell.angle_gamma   90.00
#
_symmetry.space_group_name_H-M   'P 1'
#
loop_
_entity.id
_entity.type
_entity.pdbx_description
1 polymer ?
#
loop_
_entity_poly.entity_id
_entity_poly.type
_entity_poly.pdbx_seq_one_letter_code
_entity_poly.pdbx_strand_id
1 'polypeptide(L)' 'MGPGYFVLAIMGCADGGSMCAEIGRRETVFRSEAACMAESDAALIEASIEPYPLLLAECRSVTQRVAEAASATAG' A
#
# COMPACT_ATOMS: atom_id res chain seq x y z
N MET A 1 -5.95 -17.74 -9.60
CA MET A 1 -6.02 -16.30 -9.91
C MET A 1 -7.48 -15.86 -9.79
N GLY A 2 -7.96 -15.67 -8.56
CA GLY A 2 -9.35 -15.24 -8.32
C GLY A 2 -9.52 -13.73 -8.55
N PRO A 3 -10.75 -13.20 -8.67
CA PRO A 3 -11.00 -11.77 -8.78
C PRO A 3 -10.72 -11.11 -7.42
N GLY A 4 -9.46 -10.80 -7.17
CA GLY A 4 -9.05 -9.90 -6.10
C GLY A 4 -9.10 -8.48 -6.64
N TYR A 5 -9.83 -7.61 -5.96
CA TYR A 5 -9.59 -6.18 -6.13
C TYR A 5 -8.31 -5.83 -5.36
N PHE A 6 -7.47 -5.00 -5.95
CA PHE A 6 -6.21 -4.55 -5.37
C PHE A 6 -6.25 -3.04 -5.17
N VAL A 7 -5.58 -2.59 -4.13
CA VAL A 7 -5.35 -1.16 -3.86
C VAL A 7 -3.85 -0.95 -3.70
N LEU A 8 -3.39 0.21 -4.16
CA LEU A 8 -1.99 0.61 -4.04
C LEU A 8 -1.81 1.38 -2.74
N ALA A 9 -1.18 0.74 -1.76
CA ALA A 9 -0.82 1.34 -0.48
C ALA A 9 0.59 1.93 -0.57
N ILE A 10 0.79 3.09 0.04
CA ILE A 10 2.09 3.75 0.19
C ILE A 10 2.50 3.64 1.64
N MET A 11 3.65 3.02 1.85
CA MET A 11 4.21 2.74 3.15
C MET A 11 5.41 3.65 3.38
N GLY A 12 5.44 4.32 4.52
CA GLY A 12 6.60 5.04 5.02
C GLY A 12 7.32 4.19 6.06
N CYS A 13 8.61 3.95 5.87
CA CYS A 13 9.42 3.19 6.80
C CYS A 13 10.36 4.12 7.58
N ALA A 14 10.33 4.02 8.91
CA ALA A 14 11.28 4.72 9.76
C ALA A 14 12.60 3.94 9.90
N ASP A 15 13.61 4.58 10.49
CA ASP A 15 14.96 4.10 10.75
C ASP A 15 15.12 2.56 10.75
N GLY A 16 15.81 2.05 9.74
CA GLY A 16 16.12 0.62 9.59
C GLY A 16 15.21 -0.17 8.64
N GLY A 17 14.19 0.45 8.03
CA GLY A 17 13.44 -0.11 6.89
C GLY A 17 12.61 -1.36 7.18
N SER A 18 12.57 -1.81 8.44
CA SER A 18 11.91 -3.05 8.86
C SER A 18 10.50 -2.83 9.40
N MET A 19 10.16 -1.61 9.80
CA MET A 19 8.86 -1.22 10.32
C MET A 19 8.29 -0.13 9.41
N CYS A 20 7.43 -0.54 8.47
CA CYS A 20 6.76 0.36 7.55
C CYS A 20 5.29 0.53 7.94
N ALA A 21 4.81 1.76 7.97
CA ALA A 21 3.41 2.10 8.25
C ALA A 21 2.73 2.64 6.99
N GLU A 22 1.44 2.38 6.82
CA GLU A 22 0.68 3.00 5.73
C GLU A 22 0.58 4.51 5.98
N ILE A 23 1.13 5.31 5.07
CA ILE A 23 1.10 6.77 5.13
C ILE A 23 0.14 7.34 4.08
N GLY A 24 -0.21 6.54 3.07
CA GLY A 24 -1.11 6.96 2.01
C GLY A 24 -1.60 5.79 1.17
N ARG A 25 -2.55 6.08 0.28
CA ARG A 25 -3.12 5.10 -0.66
C ARG A 25 -3.65 5.79 -1.91
N ARG A 26 -3.63 5.10 -3.05
CA ARG A 26 -4.48 5.43 -4.20
C ARG A 26 -5.92 4.97 -4.00
N GLU A 27 -6.86 5.88 -4.20
CA GLU A 27 -8.30 5.55 -4.16
C GLU A 27 -8.71 4.59 -5.28
N THR A 28 -7.92 4.53 -6.36
CA THR A 28 -8.12 3.62 -7.49
C THR A 28 -8.05 2.16 -7.04
N VAL A 29 -9.07 1.40 -7.45
CA VAL A 29 -9.15 -0.04 -7.23
C VAL A 29 -8.84 -0.77 -8.54
N PHE A 30 -7.88 -1.69 -8.50
CA PHE A 30 -7.42 -2.46 -9.65
C PHE A 30 -8.04 -3.86 -9.65
N ARG A 31 -8.31 -4.41 -10.84
CA ARG A 31 -8.85 -5.77 -11.00
C ARG A 31 -7.77 -6.86 -10.98
N SER A 32 -6.49 -6.48 -11.05
CA SER A 32 -5.36 -7.39 -10.99
C SER A 32 -4.17 -6.75 -10.26
N GLU A 33 -3.35 -7.59 -9.65
CA GLU A 33 -2.11 -7.18 -9.00
C GLU A 33 -1.16 -6.51 -10.00
N ALA A 34 -1.03 -7.09 -11.20
CA ALA A 34 -0.18 -6.53 -12.26
C ALA A 34 -0.61 -5.10 -12.67
N ALA A 35 -1.92 -4.82 -12.73
CA ALA A 35 -2.40 -3.46 -13.03
C ALA A 35 -2.12 -2.48 -11.88
N CYS A 36 -2.19 -2.95 -10.64
CA CYS A 36 -1.81 -2.15 -9.47
C CYS A 36 -0.30 -1.86 -9.46
N MET A 37 0.53 -2.87 -9.72
CA MET A 37 1.99 -2.76 -9.75
C MET A 37 2.47 -1.89 -10.91
N ALA A 38 1.72 -1.75 -11.99
CA ALA A 38 2.08 -0.83 -13.06
C ALA A 38 2.04 0.65 -12.62
N GLU A 39 1.26 0.97 -11.58
CA GLU A 39 1.09 2.34 -11.06
C GLU A 39 2.01 2.64 -9.86
N SER A 40 2.79 1.66 -9.39
CA SER A 40 3.62 1.83 -8.17
C SER A 40 4.67 2.91 -8.30
N ASP A 41 5.36 3.01 -9.45
CA ASP A 41 6.40 4.01 -9.68
C ASP A 41 5.84 5.43 -9.63
N ALA A 42 4.73 5.68 -10.32
CA ALA A 42 4.07 6.98 -10.32
C ALA A 42 3.62 7.38 -8.91
N ALA A 43 3.13 6.43 -8.11
CA ALA A 43 2.74 6.68 -6.74
C ALA A 43 3.92 6.94 -5.79
N LEU A 44 5.05 6.26 -5.97
CA LEU A 44 6.28 6.53 -5.22
C LEU A 44 6.85 7.91 -5.53
N ILE A 45 6.85 8.31 -6.79
CA ILE A 45 7.32 9.63 -7.21
C ILE A 45 6.49 10.72 -6.53
N GLU A 46 5.16 10.61 -6.53
CA GLU A 46 4.30 11.59 -5.85
C GLU A 46 4.48 11.57 -4.33
N ALA A 47 4.66 10.39 -3.73
CA ALA A 47 4.88 10.26 -2.30
C ALA A 47 6.27 10.75 -1.83
N SER A 48 7.23 10.95 -2.74
CA SER A 48 8.61 11.36 -2.41
C SER A 48 8.74 12.69 -1.66
N ILE A 49 7.66 13.49 -1.61
CA ILE A 49 7.58 14.71 -0.81
C ILE A 49 7.32 14.45 0.67
N GLU A 50 6.90 13.24 1.04
CA GLU A 50 6.61 12.86 2.41
C GLU A 50 7.91 12.74 3.22
N PRO A 51 7.89 13.08 4.52
CA PRO A 51 9.09 13.14 5.37
C PRO A 51 9.54 11.75 5.86
N TYR A 52 9.60 10.76 4.97
CA TYR A 52 10.06 9.41 5.28
C TYR A 52 11.37 9.09 4.55
N PRO A 53 12.35 8.47 5.24
CA PRO A 53 13.64 8.14 4.64
C PRO A 53 13.54 7.03 3.59
N LEU A 54 12.51 6.18 3.70
CA LEU A 54 12.22 5.12 2.75
C LEU A 54 10.72 5.05 2.51
N LEU A 55 10.35 4.96 1.24
CA LEU A 55 8.98 4.80 0.77
C LEU A 55 8.86 3.49 0.00
N LEU A 56 7.78 2.76 0.25
CA LEU A 56 7.46 1.52 -0.45
C LEU A 56 6.03 1.59 -0.98
N ALA A 57 5.84 1.21 -2.23
CA ALA A 57 4.53 0.99 -2.80
C ALA A 57 4.21 -0.50 -2.75
N GLU A 58 3.06 -0.84 -2.19
CA GLU A 58 2.64 -2.21 -2.00
C GLU A 58 1.22 -2.41 -2.53
N CYS A 59 1.05 -3.39 -3.43
CA CYS A 59 -0.26 -3.79 -3.92
C CYS A 59 -0.89 -4.80 -2.97
N ARG A 60 -1.96 -4.37 -2.31
CA ARG A 60 -2.67 -5.20 -1.33
C ARG A 60 -4.01 -5.61 -1.87
N SER A 61 -4.40 -6.88 -1.67
CA SER A 61 -5.77 -7.28 -1.96
C SER A 61 -6.74 -6.66 -0.96
N VAL A 62 -7.92 -6.25 -1.43
CA VAL A 62 -8.97 -5.66 -0.56
C VAL A 62 -9.38 -6.64 0.55
N THR A 63 -9.34 -7.96 0.29
CA THR A 63 -9.65 -8.97 1.31
C THR A 63 -8.62 -8.99 2.45
N GLN A 64 -7.32 -8.90 2.15
CA GLN A 64 -6.27 -8.82 3.18
C GLN A 64 -6.44 -7.58 4.06
N ARG A 65 -6.82 -6.45 3.44
CA ARG A 65 -7.06 -5.19 4.15
C ARG A 65 -8.18 -5.27 5.18
N VAL A 66 -9.30 -5.90 4.81
CA VAL A 66 -10.44 -6.04 5.71
C VAL A 66 -10.06 -6.86 6.95
N ALA A 67 -9.21 -7.88 6.78
CA ALA A 67 -8.69 -8.66 7.90
C ALA A 67 -7.77 -7.82 8.82
N GLU A 68 -6.84 -7.05 8.25
CA GLU A 68 -5.94 -6.16 9.02
C GLU A 68 -6.72 -5.08 9.80
N ALA A 69 -7.71 -4.46 9.16
CA ALA A 69 -8.55 -3.44 9.78
C ALA A 69 -9.40 -4.00 10.94
N ALA A 70 -9.91 -5.22 10.79
CA ALA A 70 -10.63 -5.90 11.86
C ALA A 70 -9.73 -6.22 13.07
N SER A 71 -8.45 -6.55 12.83
CA SER A 71 -7.49 -6.77 13.93
C SER A 71 -7.04 -5.50 14.62
N ALA A 72 -6.93 -4.37 13.91
CA ALA A 72 -6.50 -3.08 14.47
C ALA A 72 -7.54 -2.44 15.40
N THR A 73 -8.82 -2.81 15.26
CA THR A 73 -9.92 -2.33 16.12
C THR A 73 -10.20 -3.25 17.32
N ALA A 74 -9.50 -4.38 17.42
CA ALA A 74 -9.68 -5.36 18.48
C ALA A 74 -8.64 -5.25 19.63
N GLY A 75 -7.73 -4.27 19.58
CA GLY A 75 -6.73 -3.98 20.61
C GLY A 75 -6.98 -2.64 21.28
#